data_AF-A0A1J6KEI9-F1
#
_entry.id   AF-A0A1J6KEI9-F1
#
_cell.length_a   1.000
_cell.length_b   1.000
_cell.length_c   1.000
_cell.angle_alpha   90.00
_cell.angle_beta   90.00
_cell.angle_gamma   90.00
#
_symmetry.space_group_name_H-M   'P 1'
#
loop_
_entity.id
_entity.type
_entity.pdbx_description
1 polymer ?
#
loop_
_entity_poly.entity_id
_entity_poly.type
_entity_poly.pdbx_seq_one_letter_code
_entity_poly.pdbx_strand_id
1 'polypeptide(L)'
;KEFTAGQELLKPSFTRYSSTFTTVQSLLDHRNGLKRMFQSNKWLSSRYSKLEDGKEVEKIVLNATFWRKMQYVRKSVDPILEVLQKINCNESHSIPFIYNNVYQAKLAVKTNHNDDEGKYRNILDIIDSHWNSLSHHPLYLAAHFLNPSYRYR
;
A
#
# COMPACT_ATOMS: atom_id res chain seq x y z
N LYS A 1 13.58 18.15 7.70
CA LYS A 1 13.70 18.54 6.28
C LYS A 1 15.03 18.14 5.66
N GLU A 2 16.17 18.40 6.31
CA GLU A 2 17.50 17.96 5.82
C GLU A 2 17.56 16.45 5.50
N PHE A 3 17.06 15.61 6.40
CA PHE A 3 17.04 14.16 6.23
C PHE A 3 15.94 13.62 5.31
N THR A 4 15.02 14.48 4.85
CA THR A 4 13.89 14.12 3.98
C THR A 4 13.90 14.90 2.65
N ALA A 5 15.03 15.53 2.29
CA ALA A 5 15.15 16.38 1.11
C ALA A 5 14.04 17.45 0.99
N GLY A 6 13.56 17.95 2.14
CA GLY A 6 12.47 18.93 2.20
C GLY A 6 11.06 18.35 2.07
N GLN A 7 10.91 17.05 1.77
CA GLN A 7 9.62 16.39 1.63
C GLN A 7 8.96 16.08 2.98
N GLU A 8 7.63 16.10 2.98
CA GLU A 8 6.81 15.72 4.13
C GLU A 8 6.61 14.21 4.19
N LEU A 9 6.67 13.66 5.41
CA LEU A 9 6.43 12.24 5.66
C LEU A 9 4.94 11.90 5.59
N LEU A 10 4.11 12.77 6.15
CA LEU A 10 2.66 12.67 6.03
C LEU A 10 2.27 13.27 4.69
N LYS A 11 1.66 12.47 3.82
CA LYS A 11 1.19 12.93 2.52
C LYS A 11 -0.33 12.86 2.49
N PRO A 12 -1.04 13.99 2.29
CA PRO A 12 -2.47 13.93 2.00
C PRO A 12 -2.67 13.14 0.69
N SER A 13 -3.77 12.41 0.62
CA SER A 13 -4.11 11.57 -0.53
C SER A 13 -5.59 11.72 -0.85
N PHE A 14 -6.00 11.21 -2.00
CA PHE A 14 -7.34 11.37 -2.55
C PHE A 14 -8.47 10.91 -1.60
N THR A 15 -8.18 9.90 -0.76
CA THR A 15 -9.10 9.45 0.29
C THR A 15 -8.39 9.35 1.64
N ARG A 16 -9.15 9.42 2.73
CA ARG A 16 -8.65 9.17 4.11
C ARG A 16 -8.02 7.78 4.29
N TYR A 17 -8.36 6.82 3.43
CA TYR A 17 -7.81 5.47 3.48
C TYR A 17 -6.49 5.38 2.72
N SER A 18 -6.36 6.09 1.60
CA SER A 18 -5.12 6.14 0.82
C SER A 18 -4.05 7.02 1.48
N SER A 19 -4.40 7.96 2.37
CA SER A 19 -3.42 8.81 3.07
C SER A 19 -2.50 8.01 4.01
N THR A 20 -3.03 6.99 4.69
CA THR A 20 -2.22 6.12 5.56
C THR A 20 -1.19 5.34 4.75
N PHE A 21 -1.60 4.79 3.60
CA PHE A 21 -0.67 4.05 2.74
C PHE A 21 0.32 4.95 2.01
N THR A 22 -0.09 6.15 1.61
CA THR A 22 0.83 7.16 1.04
C THR A 22 1.87 7.59 2.07
N THR A 23 1.50 7.63 3.36
CA THR A 23 2.45 7.87 4.45
C THR A 23 3.43 6.70 4.61
N VAL A 24 2.96 5.45 4.55
CA VAL A 24 3.83 4.26 4.54
C VAL A 24 4.84 4.31 3.39
N GLN A 25 4.38 4.69 2.19
CA GLN A 25 5.25 4.90 1.03
C GLN A 25 6.33 5.95 1.31
N SER A 26 5.92 7.13 1.78
CA SER A 26 6.84 8.22 2.07
C SER A 26 7.88 7.83 3.13
N LEU A 27 7.48 7.10 4.17
CA LEU A 27 8.40 6.56 5.18
C LEU A 27 9.41 5.57 4.59
N LEU A 28 8.98 4.69 3.68
CA LEU A 28 9.87 3.75 2.98
C LEU A 28 10.86 4.48 2.07
N ASP A 29 10.40 5.46 1.30
CA ASP A 29 11.23 6.26 0.39
C ASP A 29 12.33 7.01 1.15
N HIS A 30 12.00 7.50 2.36
CA HIS A 30 12.93 8.23 3.23
C HIS A 30 13.64 7.36 4.27
N ARG A 31 13.50 6.03 4.23
CA ARG A 31 14.06 5.09 5.22
C ARG A 31 15.51 5.39 5.60
N ASN A 32 16.38 5.55 4.60
CA ASN A 32 17.80 5.78 4.82
C ASN A 32 18.08 7.17 5.41
N GLY A 33 17.29 8.16 5.02
CA GLY A 33 17.35 9.50 5.61
C GLY A 33 16.93 9.50 7.08
N LEU A 34 15.83 8.81 7.39
CA LEU A 34 15.33 8.64 8.76
C LEU A 34 16.35 7.93 9.64
N LYS A 35 16.94 6.82 9.20
CA LYS A 35 18.00 6.15 9.95
C LYS A 35 19.18 7.08 10.26
N ARG A 36 19.65 7.83 9.26
CA ARG A 36 20.72 8.82 9.45
C ARG A 36 20.33 9.93 10.42
N MET A 37 19.06 10.36 10.42
CA MET A 37 18.56 11.36 11.37
C MET A 37 18.73 10.88 12.81
N PHE A 38 18.26 9.66 13.12
CA PHE A 38 18.34 9.08 14.47
C PHE A 38 19.77 8.71 14.88
N GLN A 39 20.70 8.58 13.94
CA GLN A 39 22.12 8.35 14.22
C GLN A 39 22.95 9.65 14.25
N SER A 40 22.33 10.81 13.99
CA SER A 40 23.05 12.07 13.88
C SER A 40 23.42 12.65 15.25
N ASN A 41 24.54 13.37 15.33
CA ASN A 41 24.92 14.14 16.53
C ASN A 41 23.81 15.12 16.96
N LYS A 42 23.04 15.64 16.00
CA LYS A 42 21.92 16.55 16.26
C LYS A 42 20.77 15.85 16.98
N TRP A 43 20.47 14.59 16.65
CA TRP A 43 19.50 13.79 17.39
C TRP A 43 20.03 13.45 18.78
N LEU A 44 21.25 12.95 18.88
CA LEU A 44 21.87 12.53 20.14
C LEU A 44 21.93 13.67 21.18
N SER A 45 22.24 14.89 20.72
CA SER A 45 22.25 16.10 21.56
C SER A 45 20.88 16.72 21.81
N SER A 46 19.83 16.24 21.15
CA SER A 46 18.49 16.81 21.29
C SER A 46 17.86 16.46 22.64
N ARG A 47 16.89 17.28 23.10
CA ARG A 47 16.06 16.91 24.25
C ARG A 47 15.15 15.71 23.98
N TYR A 48 14.80 15.48 22.71
CA TYR A 48 13.84 14.46 22.31
C TYR A 48 14.41 13.04 22.37
N SER A 49 15.72 12.87 22.17
CA SER A 49 16.40 11.57 22.33
C SER A 49 16.37 11.07 23.77
N LYS A 50 16.16 11.96 24.75
CA LYS A 50 16.07 11.61 26.17
C LYS A 50 14.66 11.23 26.61
N LEU A 51 13.64 11.63 25.85
CA LEU A 51 12.24 11.28 26.12
C LEU A 51 11.99 9.81 25.78
N GLU A 52 11.07 9.18 26.50
CA GLU A 52 10.76 7.76 26.31
C GLU A 52 10.20 7.50 24.91
N ASP A 53 9.23 8.32 24.47
CA ASP A 53 8.68 8.26 23.11
C ASP A 53 9.76 8.40 22.03
N GLY A 54 10.76 9.26 22.26
CA GLY A 54 11.86 9.47 21.31
C GLY A 54 12.73 8.23 21.17
N LYS A 55 13.05 7.55 22.28
CA LYS A 55 13.79 6.29 22.30
C LYS A 55 13.00 5.15 21.65
N GLU A 56 11.69 5.12 21.88
CA GLU A 56 10.83 4.11 21.26
C GLU A 56 10.79 4.27 19.74
N VAL A 57 10.60 5.51 19.25
CA VAL A 57 10.61 5.80 17.81
C VAL A 57 11.97 5.48 17.20
N GLU A 58 13.07 5.85 17.87
CA GLU A 58 14.42 5.48 17.45
C GLU A 58 14.58 3.97 17.29
N LYS A 59 14.14 3.20 18.30
CA LYS A 59 14.17 1.73 18.27
C LYS A 59 13.37 1.18 17.09
N ILE A 60 12.19 1.73 16.79
CA ILE A 60 11.36 1.33 15.65
C ILE A 60 12.08 1.63 14.32
N VAL A 61 12.61 2.84 14.16
CA VAL A 61 13.27 3.29 12.92
C VAL A 61 14.58 2.52 12.66
N LEU A 62 15.30 2.10 13.70
CA LEU A 62 16.51 1.30 13.54
C LEU A 62 16.21 -0.20 13.33
N ASN A 63 15.02 -0.68 13.70
CA ASN A 63 14.63 -2.08 13.58
C ASN A 63 14.46 -2.54 12.11
N ALA A 64 15.28 -3.51 11.68
CA ALA A 64 15.19 -4.06 10.33
C ALA A 64 13.86 -4.80 10.05
N THR A 65 13.31 -5.49 11.05
CA THR A 65 12.04 -6.22 10.93
C THR A 65 10.86 -5.28 10.71
N PHE A 66 10.87 -4.10 11.33
CA PHE A 66 9.86 -3.06 11.07
C PHE A 66 9.81 -2.68 9.59
N TRP A 67 10.97 -2.37 9.00
CA TRP A 67 11.06 -2.01 7.58
C TRP A 67 10.66 -3.14 6.64
N ARG A 68 11.00 -4.39 6.99
CA ARG A 68 10.56 -5.57 6.24
C ARG A 68 9.03 -5.71 6.26
N LYS A 69 8.40 -5.48 7.42
CA LYS A 69 6.93 -5.46 7.54
C LYS A 69 6.31 -4.32 6.73
N MET A 70 6.87 -3.12 6.78
CA MET A 70 6.42 -1.99 5.96
C MET A 70 6.48 -2.30 4.46
N GLN A 71 7.58 -2.90 4.00
CA GLN A 71 7.74 -3.29 2.60
C GLN A 71 6.75 -4.39 2.19
N TYR A 72 6.45 -5.33 3.09
CA TYR A 72 5.40 -6.32 2.89
C TYR A 72 4.03 -5.66 2.72
N VAL A 73 3.67 -4.70 3.58
CA VAL A 73 2.41 -3.95 3.48
C VAL A 73 2.33 -3.22 2.14
N ARG A 74 3.39 -2.49 1.76
CA ARG A 74 3.45 -1.79 0.48
C ARG A 74 3.17 -2.72 -0.71
N LYS A 75 3.95 -3.81 -0.82
CA LYS A 75 3.78 -4.82 -1.88
C LYS A 75 2.38 -5.41 -1.98
N SER A 76 1.67 -5.44 -0.86
CA SER A 76 0.32 -5.99 -0.74
C SER A 76 -0.77 -5.00 -1.14
N VAL A 77 -0.54 -3.71 -0.87
CA VAL A 77 -1.57 -2.67 -0.96
C VAL A 77 -1.43 -1.82 -2.21
N ASP A 78 -0.23 -1.66 -2.78
CA ASP A 78 -0.02 -0.87 -4.00
C ASP A 78 -0.97 -1.28 -5.15
N PRO A 79 -1.14 -2.58 -5.47
CA PRO A 79 -2.08 -2.97 -6.54
C PRO A 79 -3.53 -2.59 -6.24
N ILE A 80 -3.92 -2.59 -4.95
CA ILE A 80 -5.27 -2.22 -4.51
C ILE A 80 -5.47 -0.71 -4.67
N LEU A 81 -4.46 0.10 -4.33
CA LEU A 81 -4.51 1.55 -4.49
C LEU A 81 -4.62 1.94 -5.97
N GLU A 82 -3.93 1.24 -6.87
CA GLU A 82 -4.07 1.46 -8.31
C GLU A 82 -5.49 1.21 -8.81
N VAL A 83 -6.15 0.14 -8.33
CA VAL A 83 -7.56 -0.12 -8.65
C VAL A 83 -8.44 1.02 -8.15
N LEU A 84 -8.27 1.45 -6.91
CA LEU A 84 -9.04 2.55 -6.32
C LEU A 84 -8.82 3.87 -7.07
N GLN A 85 -7.59 4.17 -7.50
CA GLN A 85 -7.32 5.36 -8.31
C GLN A 85 -8.04 5.30 -9.64
N LYS A 86 -7.99 4.17 -10.37
CA LYS A 86 -8.68 4.01 -11.66
C LYS A 86 -10.20 4.16 -11.53
N ILE A 87 -10.79 3.65 -10.45
CA ILE A 87 -12.23 3.80 -10.17
C ILE A 87 -12.56 5.27 -9.93
N ASN A 88 -11.76 5.99 -9.15
CA ASN A 88 -12.01 7.39 -8.79
C ASN A 88 -11.74 8.39 -9.93
N CYS A 89 -10.84 8.06 -10.87
CA CYS A 89 -10.46 8.95 -11.97
C CYS A 89 -11.37 8.86 -13.21
N ASN A 90 -12.57 8.27 -13.10
CA ASN A 90 -13.56 8.12 -14.17
C ASN A 90 -13.10 7.36 -15.44
N GLU A 91 -11.97 6.62 -15.41
CA GLU A 91 -11.44 5.94 -16.60
C GLU A 91 -12.36 4.79 -17.11
N SER A 92 -13.16 4.17 -16.24
CA SER A 92 -14.41 3.46 -16.60
C SER A 92 -15.07 2.91 -15.33
N HIS A 93 -16.29 3.37 -15.01
CA HIS A 93 -17.10 2.83 -13.91
C HIS A 93 -17.86 1.55 -14.29
N SER A 94 -17.62 1.02 -15.50
CA SER A 94 -18.32 -0.19 -15.92
C SER A 94 -17.89 -1.35 -15.02
N ILE A 95 -18.86 -2.07 -14.46
CA ILE A 95 -18.59 -3.19 -13.57
C ILE A 95 -17.64 -4.24 -14.19
N PRO A 96 -17.71 -4.57 -15.51
CA PRO A 96 -16.73 -5.42 -16.17
C PRO A 96 -15.29 -4.95 -16.03
N PHE A 97 -15.07 -3.62 -16.09
CA PHE A 97 -13.75 -3.01 -15.97
C PHE A 97 -13.27 -3.05 -14.53
N ILE A 98 -14.13 -2.75 -13.56
CA ILE A 98 -13.79 -2.83 -12.13
C ILE A 98 -13.39 -4.27 -11.77
N TYR A 99 -14.16 -5.27 -12.22
CA TYR A 99 -13.85 -6.68 -12.00
C TYR A 99 -12.48 -7.05 -12.57
N ASN A 100 -12.19 -6.65 -13.82
CA ASN A 100 -10.88 -6.89 -14.41
C ASN A 100 -9.74 -6.24 -13.61
N ASN A 101 -9.90 -4.99 -13.16
CA ASN A 101 -8.87 -4.32 -12.37
C ASN A 101 -8.63 -5.01 -11.02
N VAL A 102 -9.69 -5.44 -10.33
CA VAL A 102 -9.57 -6.22 -9.09
C VAL A 102 -8.87 -7.55 -9.37
N TYR A 103 -9.23 -8.26 -10.44
CA TYR A 103 -8.56 -9.50 -10.84
C TYR A 103 -7.06 -9.30 -11.10
N GLN A 104 -6.70 -8.26 -11.86
CA GLN A 104 -5.29 -7.91 -12.11
C GLN A 104 -4.55 -7.53 -10.83
N ALA A 105 -5.19 -6.82 -9.89
CA ALA A 105 -4.58 -6.51 -8.60
C ALA A 105 -4.30 -7.76 -7.78
N LYS A 106 -5.21 -8.75 -7.77
CA LYS A 106 -4.97 -10.03 -7.10
C LYS A 106 -3.78 -10.77 -7.70
N LEU A 107 -3.62 -10.77 -9.02
CA LEU A 107 -2.43 -11.33 -9.68
C LEU A 107 -1.15 -10.58 -9.30
N ALA A 108 -1.18 -9.25 -9.34
CA ALA A 108 -0.03 -8.44 -8.95
C ALA A 108 0.39 -8.68 -7.49
N VAL A 109 -0.56 -8.84 -6.56
CA VAL A 109 -0.26 -9.19 -5.17
C VAL A 109 0.45 -10.55 -5.08
N LYS A 110 0.01 -11.56 -5.85
CA LYS A 110 0.70 -12.87 -5.91
C LYS A 110 2.14 -12.74 -6.39
N THR A 111 2.32 -12.08 -7.53
CA THR A 111 3.64 -11.87 -8.13
C THR A 111 4.57 -11.06 -7.22
N ASN A 112 4.06 -10.02 -6.55
CA ASN A 112 4.84 -9.19 -5.62
C ASN A 112 5.41 -9.96 -4.43
N HIS A 113 4.74 -11.06 -4.06
CA HIS A 113 5.15 -11.98 -2.99
C HIS A 113 5.80 -13.27 -3.52
N ASN A 114 6.27 -13.26 -4.77
CA ASN A 114 6.97 -14.36 -5.43
C ASN A 114 6.15 -15.66 -5.47
N ASP A 115 4.83 -15.54 -5.64
CA ASP A 115 3.89 -16.66 -5.71
C ASP A 115 3.90 -17.59 -4.46
N ASP A 116 4.42 -17.09 -3.33
CA ASP A 116 4.36 -17.75 -2.03
C ASP A 116 2.97 -17.58 -1.40
N GLU A 117 2.15 -18.63 -1.50
CA GLU A 117 0.77 -18.64 -0.99
C GLU A 117 0.68 -18.24 0.49
N GLY A 118 1.64 -18.66 1.32
CA GLY A 118 1.66 -18.32 2.75
C GLY A 118 1.79 -16.83 3.02
N LYS A 119 2.32 -16.06 2.06
CA LYS A 119 2.50 -14.60 2.18
C LYS A 119 1.31 -13.80 1.67
N TYR A 120 0.60 -14.27 0.64
CA TYR A 120 -0.47 -13.47 0.03
C TYR A 120 -1.89 -13.95 0.29
N ARG A 121 -2.09 -15.21 0.70
CA ARG A 121 -3.42 -15.82 0.81
C ARG A 121 -4.38 -14.99 1.65
N ASN A 122 -3.96 -14.64 2.87
CA ASN A 122 -4.78 -13.81 3.77
C ASN A 122 -5.17 -12.46 3.14
N ILE A 123 -4.30 -11.88 2.31
CA ILE A 123 -4.59 -10.61 1.61
C ILE A 123 -5.67 -10.84 0.56
N LEU A 124 -5.58 -11.93 -0.22
CA LEU A 124 -6.59 -12.27 -1.21
C LEU A 124 -7.93 -12.59 -0.55
N ASP A 125 -7.93 -13.29 0.58
CA ASP A 125 -9.14 -13.60 1.35
C ASP A 125 -9.82 -12.31 1.85
N ILE A 126 -9.05 -11.32 2.31
CA ILE A 126 -9.57 -10.00 2.67
C ILE A 126 -10.17 -9.30 1.45
N ILE A 127 -9.45 -9.29 0.32
CA ILE A 127 -9.96 -8.69 -0.93
C ILE A 127 -11.27 -9.37 -1.35
N ASP A 128 -11.34 -10.69 -1.32
CA ASP A 128 -12.52 -11.46 -1.70
C ASP A 128 -13.69 -11.23 -0.75
N SER A 129 -13.46 -11.19 0.55
CA SER A 129 -14.51 -10.89 1.53
C SER A 129 -15.14 -9.52 1.28
N HIS A 130 -14.32 -8.50 1.02
CA HIS A 130 -14.79 -7.16 0.69
C HIS A 130 -15.45 -7.11 -0.69
N TRP A 131 -14.86 -7.74 -1.70
CA TRP A 131 -15.39 -7.76 -3.06
C TRP A 131 -16.74 -8.48 -3.12
N ASN A 132 -16.86 -9.67 -2.54
CA ASN A 132 -18.09 -10.45 -2.51
C ASN A 132 -19.23 -9.66 -1.83
N SER A 133 -18.94 -8.97 -0.72
CA SER A 133 -19.93 -8.12 -0.05
C SER A 133 -20.47 -6.98 -0.94
N LEU A 134 -19.67 -6.51 -1.92
CA LEU A 134 -20.00 -5.39 -2.80
C LEU A 134 -20.55 -5.81 -4.17
N SER A 135 -20.32 -7.06 -4.61
CA SER A 135 -20.45 -7.45 -6.02
C SER A 135 -21.27 -8.72 -6.27
N HIS A 136 -22.05 -9.19 -5.29
CA HIS A 136 -23.00 -10.30 -5.42
C HIS A 136 -24.19 -10.01 -6.36
N HIS A 137 -23.92 -9.69 -7.63
CA HIS A 137 -24.91 -9.77 -8.69
C HIS A 137 -24.35 -10.64 -9.82
N PRO A 138 -24.96 -11.80 -10.13
CA PRO A 138 -24.56 -12.67 -11.24
C PRO A 138 -24.44 -11.95 -12.60
N LEU A 139 -25.18 -10.85 -12.77
CA LEU A 139 -25.11 -9.96 -13.93
C LEU A 139 -23.73 -9.33 -14.14
N TYR A 140 -23.00 -9.04 -13.06
CA TYR A 140 -21.67 -8.43 -13.13
C TYR A 140 -20.60 -9.39 -13.61
N LEU A 141 -20.65 -10.64 -13.14
CA LEU A 141 -19.81 -11.73 -13.63
C LEU A 141 -20.10 -12.02 -15.11
N ALA A 142 -21.39 -12.11 -15.49
CA ALA A 142 -21.79 -12.30 -16.88
C ALA A 142 -21.32 -11.15 -17.78
N ALA A 143 -21.48 -9.89 -17.35
CA ALA A 143 -21.04 -8.72 -18.09
C ALA A 143 -19.52 -8.67 -18.28
N HIS A 144 -18.73 -9.10 -17.28
CA HIS A 144 -17.28 -9.25 -17.44
C HIS A 144 -16.93 -10.36 -18.44
N PHE A 145 -17.51 -11.55 -18.26
CA PHE A 145 -17.23 -12.73 -19.09
C PHE A 145 -17.60 -12.52 -20.57
N LEU A 146 -18.65 -11.75 -20.84
CA LEU A 146 -19.14 -11.46 -22.19
C LEU A 146 -18.49 -10.22 -22.81
N ASN A 147 -17.62 -9.50 -22.09
CA ASN A 147 -16.95 -8.32 -22.63
C ASN A 147 -15.89 -8.70 -23.69
N PRO A 148 -16.06 -8.33 -24.97
CA PRO A 148 -15.13 -8.67 -26.04
C PRO A 148 -13.71 -8.16 -25.81
N SER A 149 -13.56 -7.01 -25.13
CA SER A 149 -12.27 -6.40 -24.83
C SER A 149 -11.38 -7.24 -23.90
N TYR A 150 -11.96 -8.21 -23.17
CA TYR A 150 -11.22 -9.15 -22.33
C TYR A 150 -11.16 -10.57 -22.90
N ARG A 151 -12.08 -10.93 -23.80
CA ARG A 151 -12.16 -12.28 -24.41
C ARG A 151 -11.27 -12.50 -25.62
N TYR A 152 -11.00 -11.45 -26.39
CA TYR A 152 -10.28 -11.54 -27.67
C TYR A 152 -8.92 -10.82 -27.62
N ARG A 153 -8.29 -10.78 -26.45
CA ARG A 153 -7.01 -10.09 -26.23
C ARG A 153 -5.86 -11.08 -26.11
#